data_AF-A0A959TBT9-F1
#
_entry.id   AF-A0A959TBT9-F1
#
_cell.length_a   1.000
_cell.length_b   1.000
_cell.length_c   1.000
_cell.angle_alpha   90.00
_cell.angle_beta   90.00
_cell.angle_gamma   90.00
#
_symmetry.space_group_name_H-M   'P 1'
#
loop_
_entity.id
_entity.type
_entity.pdbx_description
1 polymer ?
#
loop_
_entity_poly.entity_id
_entity_poly.type
_entity_poly.pdbx_seq_one_letter_code
_entity_poly.pdbx_strand_id
1 'polypeptide(L)'
;MNEGPQQTENVDVRPDIEPGWADVLTPEFRAPYFNDLKRFLVEERAKHRVFPKGQDIFRAFALTPFDQVRVVLLGQDPYHGPGQAHGLCFSVPDGTPHPPSLDNIFKELERDLAMPRPTSGDLSPWARQGVLLLNATLTVRAHAAGSHQGRGWETFTDAAIRNLSRSHEGLVFLLWGRHAQRKEALIDTDRHYVLRA
;
A
#
# COMPACT_ATOMS: atom_id res chain seq x y z
N MET A 1 38.26 29.61 -14.85
CA MET A 1 37.62 28.46 -15.54
C MET A 1 36.57 27.96 -14.57
N ASN A 2 35.31 28.29 -14.80
CA ASN A 2 34.20 27.96 -13.90
C ASN A 2 33.79 26.50 -14.13
N GLU A 3 33.88 25.69 -13.09
CA GLU A 3 33.29 24.37 -13.04
C GLU A 3 31.77 24.54 -12.90
N GLY A 4 31.04 24.11 -13.94
CA GLY A 4 29.58 24.11 -13.94
C GLY A 4 29.02 23.13 -12.92
N PRO A 5 27.81 23.38 -12.37
CA PRO A 5 27.20 22.49 -11.39
C PRO A 5 26.92 21.12 -12.02
N GLN A 6 27.49 20.08 -11.40
CA GLN A 6 27.20 18.69 -11.71
C GLN A 6 25.70 18.45 -11.58
N GLN A 7 25.07 18.12 -12.71
CA GLN A 7 23.70 17.64 -12.75
C GLN A 7 23.63 16.38 -11.89
N THR A 8 22.85 16.42 -10.81
CA THR A 8 22.54 15.24 -10.02
C THR A 8 21.81 14.25 -10.92
N GLU A 9 22.48 13.15 -11.26
CA GLU A 9 21.88 12.04 -11.99
C GLU A 9 20.61 11.61 -11.27
N ASN A 10 19.47 11.73 -11.95
CA ASN A 10 18.22 11.10 -11.53
C ASN A 10 18.47 9.58 -11.51
N VAL A 11 18.76 9.03 -10.34
CA VAL A 11 18.74 7.57 -10.16
C VAL A 11 17.31 7.11 -10.46
N ASP A 12 17.13 6.51 -11.64
CA ASP A 12 15.88 5.93 -12.11
C ASP A 12 15.58 4.69 -11.25
N VAL A 13 15.09 4.91 -10.03
CA VAL A 13 14.56 3.84 -9.19
C VAL A 13 13.27 3.38 -9.85
N ARG A 14 13.35 2.29 -10.60
CA ARG A 14 12.18 1.58 -11.10
C ARG A 14 11.73 0.60 -10.02
N PRO A 15 10.63 0.88 -9.31
CA PRO A 15 10.09 -0.08 -8.37
C PRO A 15 9.68 -1.34 -9.13
N ASP A 16 9.93 -2.50 -8.53
CA ASP A 16 9.47 -3.78 -9.05
C ASP A 16 7.96 -3.89 -8.84
N ILE A 17 7.21 -3.54 -9.88
CA ILE A 17 5.74 -3.59 -9.91
C ILE A 17 5.30 -4.27 -11.21
N GLU A 18 4.12 -4.87 -11.19
CA GLU A 18 3.56 -5.53 -12.36
C GLU A 18 3.36 -4.51 -13.52
N PRO A 19 3.63 -4.89 -14.78
CA PRO A 19 3.62 -3.97 -15.92
C PRO A 19 2.38 -3.08 -16.05
N GLY A 20 1.17 -3.62 -15.85
CA GLY A 20 -0.06 -2.82 -15.92
C GLY A 20 -0.08 -1.68 -14.89
N TRP A 21 0.45 -1.93 -13.68
CA TRP A 21 0.64 -0.88 -12.69
C TRP A 21 1.70 0.14 -13.11
N ALA A 22 2.79 -0.30 -13.72
CA ALA A 22 3.83 0.59 -14.21
C ALA A 22 3.29 1.58 -15.24
N ASP A 23 2.45 1.11 -16.16
CA ASP A 23 1.86 1.93 -17.21
C ASP A 23 0.99 3.06 -16.63
N VAL A 24 0.12 2.74 -15.66
CA VAL A 24 -0.82 3.72 -15.09
C VAL A 24 -0.21 4.61 -14.00
N LEU A 25 0.88 4.18 -13.33
CA LEU A 25 1.53 4.92 -12.24
C LEU A 25 2.81 5.65 -12.66
N THR A 26 3.32 5.44 -13.88
CA THR A 26 4.48 6.20 -14.41
C THR A 26 4.36 7.72 -14.26
N PRO A 27 3.20 8.36 -14.51
CA PRO A 27 3.05 9.80 -14.30
C PRO A 27 3.32 10.22 -12.85
N GLU A 28 2.88 9.41 -11.88
CA GLU A 28 3.06 9.66 -10.45
C GLU A 28 4.53 9.55 -10.02
N PHE A 29 5.25 8.54 -10.54
CA PHE A 29 6.69 8.37 -10.27
C PHE A 29 7.55 9.54 -10.78
N ARG A 30 7.07 10.24 -11.81
CA ARG A 30 7.72 11.40 -12.44
C ARG A 30 7.26 12.73 -11.85
N ALA A 31 6.20 12.74 -11.05
CA ALA A 31 5.65 13.96 -10.49
C ALA A 31 6.59 14.60 -9.44
N PRO A 32 6.62 15.93 -9.32
CA PRO A 32 7.49 16.63 -8.36
C PRO A 32 7.33 16.15 -6.91
N TYR A 33 6.08 15.91 -6.47
CA TYR A 33 5.79 15.45 -5.11
C TYR A 33 6.46 14.10 -4.80
N PHE A 34 6.63 13.24 -5.81
CA PHE A 34 7.22 11.93 -5.62
C PHE A 34 8.75 12.02 -5.48
N ASN A 35 9.39 13.01 -6.11
CA ASN A 35 10.80 13.31 -5.87
C ASN A 35 11.03 13.88 -4.46
N ASP A 36 10.12 14.70 -3.96
CA ASP A 36 10.16 15.17 -2.57
C ASP A 36 9.98 14.01 -1.58
N LEU A 37 9.06 13.09 -1.87
CA LEU A 37 8.89 11.86 -1.11
C LEU A 37 10.17 11.00 -1.11
N LYS A 38 10.82 10.78 -2.27
CA LYS A 38 12.11 10.05 -2.34
C LYS A 38 13.16 10.69 -1.43
N ARG A 39 13.33 12.01 -1.53
CA ARG A 39 14.31 12.76 -0.72
C ARG A 39 14.02 12.62 0.77
N PHE A 40 12.75 12.79 1.16
CA PHE A 40 12.30 12.54 2.53
C PHE A 40 12.67 11.12 2.99
N LEU A 41 12.38 10.08 2.21
CA LEU A 41 12.66 8.69 2.59
C LEU A 41 14.15 8.39 2.72
N VAL A 42 15.01 9.00 1.89
CA VAL A 42 16.47 8.87 1.99
C VAL A 42 16.96 9.48 3.31
N GLU A 43 16.54 10.71 3.62
CA GLU A 43 16.87 11.37 4.88
C GLU A 43 16.35 10.63 6.10
N GLU A 44 15.13 10.11 6.00
CA GLU A 44 14.45 9.40 7.07
C GLU A 44 15.15 8.06 7.38
N ARG A 45 15.55 7.32 6.35
CA ARG A 45 16.31 6.06 6.48
C ARG A 45 17.73 6.26 7.00
N ALA A 46 18.32 7.45 6.78
CA ALA A 46 19.64 7.78 7.33
C ALA A 46 19.60 8.00 8.85
N LYS A 47 18.44 8.42 9.39
CA LYS A 47 18.28 8.80 10.82
C LYS A 47 17.51 7.76 11.63
N HIS A 48 16.63 7.01 10.98
CA HIS A 48 15.66 6.15 11.65
C HIS A 48 15.50 4.82 10.92
N ARG A 49 15.08 3.80 11.67
CA ARG A 49 14.61 2.55 11.08
C ARG A 49 13.24 2.79 10.46
N VAL A 50 13.12 2.52 9.16
CA VAL A 50 11.87 2.65 8.39
C VAL A 50 11.42 1.28 7.91
N PHE A 51 10.11 1.03 8.01
CA PHE A 51 9.44 -0.17 7.51
C PHE A 51 8.49 0.17 6.35
N PRO A 52 8.22 -0.78 5.44
CA PRO A 52 8.92 -2.06 5.29
C PRO A 52 10.32 -1.87 4.67
N LYS A 53 11.04 -2.98 4.39
CA LYS A 53 12.29 -2.92 3.63
C LYS A 53 12.04 -2.34 2.24
N GLY A 54 13.07 -1.74 1.62
CA GLY A 54 12.92 -1.02 0.35
C GLY A 54 12.26 -1.84 -0.76
N GLN A 55 12.67 -3.10 -0.92
CA GLN A 55 12.11 -4.03 -1.90
C GLN A 55 10.62 -4.37 -1.67
N ASP A 56 10.12 -4.20 -0.45
CA ASP A 56 8.77 -4.60 -0.07
C ASP A 56 7.78 -3.43 -0.16
N ILE A 57 8.23 -2.18 -0.37
CA ILE A 57 7.36 -0.98 -0.35
C ILE A 57 6.20 -1.12 -1.34
N PHE A 58 6.46 -1.67 -2.52
CA PHE A 58 5.48 -1.80 -3.60
C PHE A 58 4.93 -3.23 -3.76
N ARG A 59 5.13 -4.11 -2.77
CA ARG A 59 4.78 -5.53 -2.89
C ARG A 59 3.31 -5.78 -3.23
N ALA A 60 2.38 -4.95 -2.75
CA ALA A 60 0.97 -5.05 -3.12
C ALA A 60 0.74 -4.97 -4.64
N PHE A 61 1.44 -4.07 -5.33
CA PHE A 61 1.40 -3.87 -6.78
C PHE A 61 2.16 -4.96 -7.55
N ALA A 62 3.20 -5.54 -6.95
CA ALA A 62 3.92 -6.67 -7.54
C ALA A 62 3.10 -7.97 -7.49
N LEU A 63 2.34 -8.20 -6.41
CA LEU A 63 1.60 -9.45 -6.20
C LEU A 63 0.19 -9.46 -6.81
N THR A 64 -0.38 -8.28 -7.07
CA THR A 64 -1.75 -8.15 -7.58
C THR A 64 -1.71 -7.41 -8.92
N PRO A 65 -1.65 -8.13 -10.07
CA PRO A 65 -1.64 -7.50 -11.38
C PRO A 65 -2.80 -6.53 -11.56
N PHE A 66 -2.58 -5.40 -12.26
CA PHE A 66 -3.57 -4.33 -12.39
C PHE A 66 -4.91 -4.86 -12.86
N ASP A 67 -4.93 -5.58 -13.99
CA ASP A 67 -6.15 -6.14 -14.60
C ASP A 67 -6.74 -7.34 -13.84
N GLN A 68 -6.07 -7.84 -12.80
CA GLN A 68 -6.56 -8.94 -11.97
C GLN A 68 -7.12 -8.48 -10.63
N VAL A 69 -7.12 -7.18 -10.36
CA VAL A 69 -7.74 -6.63 -9.15
C VAL A 69 -9.25 -6.91 -9.18
N ARG A 70 -9.76 -7.48 -8.09
CA ARG A 70 -11.19 -7.76 -7.87
C ARG A 70 -11.70 -7.07 -6.61
N VAL A 71 -10.86 -7.06 -5.57
CA VAL A 71 -11.16 -6.47 -4.27
C VAL A 71 -10.03 -5.53 -3.88
N VAL A 72 -10.35 -4.38 -3.32
CA VAL A 72 -9.37 -3.44 -2.76
C VAL A 72 -9.62 -3.33 -1.25
N LEU A 73 -8.62 -3.71 -0.46
CA LEU A 73 -8.65 -3.59 0.99
C LEU A 73 -7.70 -2.46 1.42
N LEU A 74 -8.25 -1.43 2.08
CA LEU A 74 -7.47 -0.25 2.46
C LEU A 74 -7.06 -0.26 3.93
N GLY A 75 -5.76 -0.23 4.17
CA GLY A 75 -5.15 0.07 5.47
C GLY A 75 -4.67 1.52 5.58
N GLN A 76 -4.22 1.93 6.77
CA GLN A 76 -3.75 3.30 7.02
C GLN A 76 -2.26 3.46 6.71
N ASP A 77 -1.42 2.77 7.48
CA ASP A 77 0.03 2.77 7.38
C ASP A 77 0.57 1.37 7.74
N PRO A 78 1.81 1.01 7.33
CA PRO A 78 2.36 -0.29 7.64
C PRO A 78 2.50 -0.49 9.15
N TYR A 79 2.57 -1.76 9.59
CA TYR A 79 2.95 -2.05 10.97
C TYR A 79 4.34 -1.48 11.29
N HIS A 80 4.45 -0.82 12.45
CA HIS A 80 5.65 -0.10 12.86
C HIS A 80 6.58 -0.92 13.77
N GLY A 81 6.28 -2.20 14.02
CA GLY A 81 7.14 -3.11 14.79
C GLY A 81 8.13 -3.88 13.89
N PRO A 82 9.31 -4.25 14.42
CA PRO A 82 10.29 -5.03 13.70
C PRO A 82 9.72 -6.35 13.15
N GLY A 83 9.94 -6.60 11.86
CA GLY A 83 9.54 -7.86 11.21
C GLY A 83 8.06 -7.97 10.85
N GLN A 84 7.22 -7.00 11.22
CA GLN A 84 5.77 -7.07 10.97
C GLN A 84 5.40 -6.63 9.55
N ALA A 85 5.80 -5.42 9.14
CA ALA A 85 5.43 -4.90 7.84
C ALA A 85 6.27 -5.50 6.71
N HIS A 86 5.59 -5.99 5.69
CA HIS A 86 6.20 -6.57 4.49
C HIS A 86 5.52 -6.14 3.19
N GLY A 87 4.87 -4.96 3.18
CA GLY A 87 4.34 -4.34 1.95
C GLY A 87 2.88 -4.63 1.62
N LEU A 88 2.17 -5.37 2.49
CA LEU A 88 0.75 -5.68 2.35
C LEU A 88 0.00 -5.17 3.59
N CYS A 89 -1.12 -4.47 3.42
CA CYS A 89 -1.92 -4.01 4.55
C CYS A 89 -2.47 -5.20 5.36
N PHE A 90 -2.56 -5.04 6.68
CA PHE A 90 -2.98 -6.05 7.67
C PHE A 90 -2.16 -7.34 7.76
N SER A 91 -1.32 -7.64 6.78
CA SER A 91 -0.56 -8.88 6.73
C SER A 91 0.78 -8.78 7.47
N VAL A 92 1.19 -9.90 8.06
CA VAL A 92 2.52 -10.10 8.65
C VAL A 92 3.17 -11.39 8.10
N PRO A 93 4.50 -11.49 8.04
CA PRO A 93 5.17 -12.73 7.64
C PRO A 93 4.85 -13.92 8.56
N ASP A 94 4.98 -15.13 8.02
CA ASP A 94 4.87 -16.37 8.79
C ASP A 94 5.75 -16.39 10.04
N GLY A 95 5.21 -16.92 11.14
CA GLY A 95 5.87 -16.96 12.44
C GLY A 95 5.84 -15.63 13.21
N THR A 96 5.33 -14.55 12.62
CA THR A 96 5.11 -13.28 13.33
C THR A 96 3.80 -13.34 14.13
N PRO A 97 3.80 -12.93 15.42
CA PRO A 97 2.57 -12.82 16.20
C PRO A 97 1.54 -11.94 15.49
N HIS A 98 0.29 -12.39 15.44
CA HIS A 98 -0.79 -11.67 14.77
C HIS A 98 -1.07 -10.35 15.49
N PRO A 99 -1.02 -9.20 14.79
CA PRO A 99 -1.43 -7.94 15.40
C PRO A 99 -2.93 -7.91 15.69
N PRO A 100 -3.40 -7.09 16.65
CA PRO A 100 -4.83 -7.05 17.04
C PRO A 100 -5.80 -6.82 15.87
N SER A 101 -5.42 -6.00 14.88
CA SER A 101 -6.25 -5.76 13.70
C SER A 101 -6.43 -7.01 12.85
N LEU A 102 -5.36 -7.79 12.64
CA LEU A 102 -5.42 -9.05 11.89
C LEU A 102 -6.19 -10.11 12.67
N ASP A 103 -5.99 -10.16 13.98
CA ASP A 103 -6.75 -11.02 14.87
C ASP A 103 -8.25 -10.79 14.74
N ASN A 104 -8.67 -9.52 14.66
CA ASN A 104 -10.07 -9.15 14.48
C ASN A 104 -10.60 -9.54 13.10
N ILE A 105 -9.79 -9.40 12.03
CA ILE A 105 -10.15 -9.89 10.69
C ILE A 105 -10.40 -11.41 10.74
N PHE A 106 -9.52 -12.18 11.37
CA PHE A 106 -9.70 -13.63 11.45
C PHE A 106 -10.89 -14.05 12.31
N LYS A 107 -11.19 -13.35 13.40
CA LYS A 107 -12.41 -13.57 14.19
C LYS A 107 -13.67 -13.30 13.36
N GLU A 108 -13.65 -12.27 12.53
CA GLU A 108 -14.76 -11.95 11.64
C GLU A 108 -14.96 -13.04 10.58
N LEU A 109 -13.88 -13.51 9.94
CA LEU A 109 -13.96 -14.61 8.98
C LEU A 109 -14.48 -15.92 9.60
N GLU A 110 -14.06 -16.22 10.83
CA GLU A 110 -14.56 -17.39 11.57
C GLU A 110 -16.06 -17.25 11.86
N ARG A 111 -16.50 -16.06 12.30
CA ARG A 111 -17.91 -15.79 12.59
C ARG A 111 -18.80 -15.81 11.35
N ASP A 112 -18.35 -15.16 10.26
CA ASP A 112 -19.12 -14.95 9.05
C ASP A 112 -19.14 -16.19 8.14
N LEU A 113 -18.00 -16.85 7.99
CA LEU A 113 -17.82 -17.93 7.02
C LEU A 113 -17.62 -19.31 7.67
N ALA A 114 -17.66 -19.41 8.99
CA ALA A 114 -17.34 -20.64 9.74
C ALA A 114 -15.97 -21.24 9.36
N MET A 115 -15.03 -20.39 8.94
CA MET A 115 -13.70 -20.81 8.53
C MET A 115 -12.79 -20.99 9.75
N PRO A 116 -11.93 -22.03 9.78
CA PRO A 116 -10.98 -22.19 10.85
C PRO A 116 -9.98 -21.03 10.84
N ARG A 117 -9.61 -20.57 12.04
CA ARG A 117 -8.65 -19.48 12.19
C ARG A 117 -7.30 -19.83 11.56
N PRO A 118 -6.76 -19.01 10.63
CA PRO A 118 -5.45 -19.25 10.06
C PRO A 118 -4.35 -19.19 11.12
N THR A 119 -3.34 -20.05 10.97
CA THR A 119 -2.12 -20.01 11.80
C THR A 119 -1.12 -18.98 11.27
N SER A 120 -1.03 -18.84 9.95
CA SER A 120 -0.25 -17.82 9.25
C SER A 120 -0.95 -16.45 9.30
N GLY A 121 -0.16 -15.39 9.40
CA GLY A 121 -0.62 -14.01 9.21
C GLY A 121 -0.31 -13.44 7.81
N ASP A 122 0.26 -14.26 6.92
CA ASP A 122 0.62 -13.85 5.57
C ASP A 122 -0.62 -13.90 4.66
N LEU A 123 -1.04 -12.75 4.16
CA LEU A 123 -2.19 -12.57 3.27
C LEU A 123 -1.76 -12.51 1.80
N SER A 124 -0.50 -12.80 1.47
CA SER A 124 -0.03 -12.96 0.09
C SER A 124 -0.91 -13.92 -0.74
N PRO A 125 -1.50 -15.01 -0.18
CA PRO A 125 -2.45 -15.83 -0.92
C PRO A 125 -3.70 -15.07 -1.41
N TRP A 126 -4.17 -14.06 -0.68
CA TRP A 126 -5.29 -13.21 -1.12
C TRP A 126 -4.85 -12.26 -2.22
N ALA A 127 -3.65 -11.67 -2.09
CA ALA A 127 -3.09 -10.79 -3.12
C ALA A 127 -3.01 -11.48 -4.49
N ARG A 128 -2.51 -12.73 -4.52
CA ARG A 128 -2.43 -13.55 -5.75
C ARG A 128 -3.80 -13.92 -6.35
N GLN A 129 -4.89 -13.74 -5.61
CA GLN A 129 -6.26 -13.99 -6.06
C GLN A 129 -7.01 -12.72 -6.44
N GLY A 130 -6.32 -11.57 -6.51
CA GLY A 130 -6.90 -10.29 -6.93
C GLY A 130 -7.34 -9.39 -5.78
N VAL A 131 -6.92 -9.66 -4.53
CA VAL A 131 -7.17 -8.74 -3.40
C VAL A 131 -6.00 -7.78 -3.26
N LEU A 132 -6.17 -6.53 -3.71
CA LEU A 132 -5.16 -5.50 -3.53
C LEU A 132 -5.13 -5.04 -2.06
N LEU A 133 -4.08 -5.45 -1.33
CA LEU A 133 -3.84 -5.12 0.08
C LEU A 133 -3.04 -3.82 0.23
N LEU A 134 -3.70 -2.67 0.03
CA LEU A 134 -3.05 -1.36 -0.07
C LEU A 134 -3.15 -0.56 1.23
N ASN A 135 -2.05 0.02 1.70
CA ASN A 135 -2.09 1.06 2.75
C ASN A 135 -2.14 2.46 2.12
N ALA A 136 -2.75 3.43 2.79
CA ALA A 136 -2.76 4.83 2.35
C ALA A 136 -1.35 5.45 2.36
N THR A 137 -0.53 5.11 3.35
CA THR A 137 0.92 5.37 3.32
C THR A 137 1.69 4.06 3.19
N LEU A 138 2.80 4.05 2.43
CA LEU A 138 3.52 2.80 2.12
C LEU A 138 4.78 2.58 2.98
N THR A 139 5.10 3.51 3.87
CA THR A 139 6.24 3.40 4.79
C THR A 139 5.90 4.02 6.13
N VAL A 140 6.60 3.60 7.18
CA VAL A 140 6.45 4.11 8.54
C VAL A 140 7.79 4.07 9.28
N ARG A 141 8.03 5.02 10.18
CA ARG A 141 9.14 4.96 11.13
C ARG A 141 8.86 3.92 12.21
N ALA A 142 9.88 3.15 12.60
CA ALA A 142 9.77 2.16 13.66
C ALA A 142 9.21 2.80 14.95
N HIS A 143 8.23 2.13 15.55
CA HIS A 143 7.54 2.54 16.78
C HIS A 143 6.80 3.90 16.72
N ALA A 144 6.57 4.46 15.53
CA ALA A 144 5.88 5.74 15.37
C ALA A 144 4.81 5.65 14.27
N ALA A 145 3.62 5.16 14.65
CA ALA A 145 2.45 5.08 13.77
C ALA A 145 2.15 6.45 13.14
N GLY A 146 1.78 6.46 11.86
CA GLY A 146 1.43 7.67 11.11
C GLY A 146 2.58 8.66 10.87
N SER A 147 3.82 8.32 11.23
CA SER A 147 4.99 9.22 11.11
C SER A 147 5.27 9.73 9.69
N HIS A 148 4.81 9.02 8.66
CA HIS A 148 5.03 9.38 7.25
C HIS A 148 3.75 9.91 6.57
N GLN A 149 2.70 10.22 7.34
CA GLN A 149 1.50 10.87 6.81
C GLN A 149 1.82 12.26 6.25
N GLY A 150 1.14 12.63 5.16
CA GLY A 150 1.29 13.91 4.48
C GLY A 150 2.65 14.10 3.78
N ARG A 151 3.41 13.02 3.58
CA ARG A 151 4.73 13.06 2.91
C ARG A 151 4.66 12.76 1.41
N GLY A 152 3.45 12.52 0.88
CA GLY A 152 3.20 12.30 -0.55
C GLY A 152 2.73 10.89 -0.90
N TRP A 153 2.74 9.94 0.04
CA TRP A 153 2.22 8.61 -0.22
C TRP A 153 0.73 8.61 -0.51
N GLU A 154 -0.05 9.43 0.19
CA GLU A 154 -1.49 9.51 -0.02
C GLU A 154 -1.83 9.98 -1.43
N THR A 155 -1.08 10.93 -1.99
CA THR A 155 -1.24 11.35 -3.38
C THR A 155 -1.02 10.19 -4.34
N PHE A 156 0.03 9.40 -4.11
CA PHE A 156 0.37 8.24 -4.93
C PHE A 156 -0.69 7.13 -4.84
N THR A 157 -1.11 6.77 -3.62
CA THR A 157 -2.10 5.70 -3.42
C THR A 157 -3.50 6.13 -3.87
N ASP A 158 -3.83 7.42 -3.78
CA ASP A 158 -5.06 7.98 -4.35
C ASP A 158 -5.07 7.90 -5.88
N ALA A 159 -3.93 8.08 -6.53
CA ALA A 159 -3.81 7.89 -7.97
C ALA A 159 -4.01 6.42 -8.36
N ALA A 160 -3.51 5.47 -7.58
CA ALA A 160 -3.78 4.05 -7.81
C ALA A 160 -5.28 3.72 -7.71
N ILE A 161 -5.97 4.23 -6.68
CA ILE A 161 -7.42 4.04 -6.50
C ILE A 161 -8.20 4.66 -7.67
N ARG A 162 -7.85 5.89 -8.08
CA ARG A 162 -8.51 6.57 -9.22
C ARG A 162 -8.30 5.81 -10.53
N ASN A 163 -7.11 5.27 -10.78
CA ASN A 163 -6.85 4.50 -11.99
C ASN A 163 -7.68 3.21 -12.00
N LEU A 164 -7.75 2.48 -10.89
CA LEU A 164 -8.65 1.31 -10.78
C LEU A 164 -10.10 1.69 -11.02
N SER A 165 -10.58 2.76 -10.37
CA SER A 165 -11.97 3.18 -10.48
C SER A 165 -12.35 3.64 -11.90
N ARG A 166 -11.39 4.11 -12.69
CA ARG A 166 -11.63 4.54 -14.07
C ARG A 166 -11.51 3.38 -15.05
N SER A 167 -10.53 2.52 -14.87
CA SER A 167 -10.17 1.49 -15.86
C SER A 167 -10.95 0.18 -15.71
N HIS A 168 -11.62 -0.05 -14.57
CA HIS A 168 -12.33 -1.31 -14.29
C HIS A 168 -13.79 -1.06 -13.96
N GLU A 169 -14.54 -2.15 -13.81
CA GLU A 169 -15.94 -2.17 -13.38
C GLU A 169 -16.15 -3.32 -12.40
N GLY A 170 -17.14 -3.20 -11.52
CA GLY A 170 -17.54 -4.26 -10.60
C GLY A 170 -16.57 -4.56 -9.45
N LEU A 171 -15.49 -3.77 -9.30
CA LEU A 171 -14.58 -3.90 -8.15
C LEU A 171 -15.31 -3.70 -6.81
N VAL A 172 -14.85 -4.43 -5.79
CA VAL A 172 -15.33 -4.27 -4.41
C VAL A 172 -14.27 -3.55 -3.58
N PHE A 173 -14.63 -2.41 -2.99
CA PHE A 173 -13.76 -1.64 -2.09
C PHE A 173 -14.21 -1.85 -0.63
N LEU A 174 -13.30 -2.38 0.18
CA LEU A 174 -13.49 -2.57 1.62
C LEU A 174 -12.88 -1.38 2.38
N LEU A 175 -13.75 -0.50 2.89
CA LEU A 175 -13.36 0.75 3.56
C LEU A 175 -13.59 0.65 5.07
N TRP A 176 -12.60 0.13 5.80
CA TRP A 176 -12.68 -0.03 7.25
C TRP A 176 -12.12 1.19 7.98
N GLY A 177 -12.98 1.83 8.77
CA GLY A 177 -12.66 3.02 9.55
C GLY A 177 -12.64 4.32 8.75
N ARG A 178 -12.65 5.44 9.50
CA ARG A 178 -12.85 6.79 8.94
C ARG A 178 -11.81 7.19 7.89
N HIS A 179 -10.56 6.74 8.01
CA HIS A 179 -9.51 7.11 7.06
C HIS A 179 -9.75 6.47 5.69
N ALA A 180 -10.08 5.17 5.65
CA ALA A 180 -10.42 4.47 4.42
C ALA A 180 -11.73 5.01 3.81
N GLN A 181 -12.75 5.28 4.63
CA GLN A 181 -14.02 5.83 4.17
C GLN A 181 -13.88 7.18 3.45
N ARG A 182 -12.89 8.02 3.81
CA ARG A 182 -12.61 9.26 3.08
C ARG A 182 -12.15 9.04 1.64
N LYS A 183 -11.61 7.86 1.32
CA LYS A 183 -11.16 7.50 -0.04
C LYS A 183 -12.32 7.16 -0.95
N GLU A 184 -13.54 7.05 -0.43
CA GLU A 184 -14.75 6.85 -1.24
C GLU A 184 -14.95 7.93 -2.31
N ALA A 185 -14.57 9.17 -2.04
CA ALA A 185 -14.65 10.25 -3.02
C ALA A 185 -13.78 10.02 -4.28
N LEU A 186 -12.92 9.00 -4.27
CA LEU A 186 -12.07 8.58 -5.39
C LEU A 186 -12.68 7.44 -6.21
N ILE A 187 -13.81 6.89 -5.77
CA ILE A 187 -14.45 5.69 -6.31
C ILE A 187 -15.76 6.10 -7.00
N ASP A 188 -15.91 5.68 -8.25
CA ASP A 188 -17.17 5.76 -8.98
C ASP A 188 -18.13 4.66 -8.48
N THR A 189 -19.02 5.03 -7.57
CA THR A 189 -19.97 4.10 -6.93
C THR A 189 -21.08 3.61 -7.85
N ASP A 190 -21.24 4.19 -9.04
CA ASP A 190 -22.17 3.67 -10.05
C ASP A 190 -21.57 2.46 -10.78
N ARG A 191 -20.23 2.34 -10.77
CA ARG A 191 -19.47 1.27 -11.43
C ARG A 191 -18.91 0.23 -10.46
N HIS A 192 -18.86 0.56 -9.16
CA HIS A 192 -18.17 -0.23 -8.14
C HIS A 192 -18.99 -0.40 -6.87
N TYR A 193 -18.64 -1.43 -6.10
CA TYR A 193 -19.26 -1.70 -4.81
C TYR A 193 -18.37 -1.18 -3.68
N VAL A 194 -18.97 -0.51 -2.70
CA VAL A 194 -18.27 -0.02 -1.50
C VAL A 194 -18.90 -0.64 -0.26
N LEU A 195 -18.11 -1.36 0.52
CA LEU A 195 -18.51 -1.91 1.82
C LEU A 195 -17.77 -1.15 2.92
N ARG A 196 -18.53 -0.62 3.89
CA ARG A 196 -18.01 0.22 4.97
C ARG A 196 -18.27 -0.43 6.32
N ALA A 197 -17.30 -0.31 7.24
CA ALA A 197 -17.43 -0.68 8.65
C ALA A 197 -16.62 0.27 9.53
#